data_AF-K1UUA9-F1
#
_entry.id   AF-K1UUA9-F1
#
_cell.length_a   1.000
_cell.length_b   1.000
_cell.length_c   1.000
_cell.angle_alpha   90.00
_cell.angle_beta   90.00
_cell.angle_gamma   90.00
#
_symmetry.space_group_name_H-M   'P 1'
#
loop_
_entity.id
_entity.type
_entity.pdbx_description
1 polymer ?
#
loop_
_entity_poly.entity_id
_entity_poly.type
_entity_poly.pdbx_seq_one_letter_code
_entity_poly.pdbx_strand_id
1 'polypeptide(L)' 'MAKRKRDVPVLFWVSAEELELIHQKMQQYGTENLSAYLRKMALDGYVVKLELPELKELVSLMRRS' A
#
# COMPACT_ATOMS: atom_id res chain seq x y z
N MET A 1 -20.46 13.63 -24.20
CA MET A 1 -19.80 12.91 -23.09
C MET A 1 -18.46 13.57 -22.83
N ALA A 2 -18.20 14.07 -21.61
CA ALA A 2 -16.93 14.72 -21.30
C ALA A 2 -15.77 13.70 -21.44
N LYS A 3 -14.76 14.04 -22.24
CA LYS A 3 -13.57 13.20 -22.46
C LYS A 3 -12.82 13.09 -21.15
N ARG A 4 -12.85 11.91 -20.52
CA ARG A 4 -12.15 11.68 -19.24
C ARG A 4 -10.65 11.70 -19.48
N LYS A 5 -9.90 12.44 -18.65
CA LYS A 5 -8.43 12.45 -18.67
C LYS A 5 -7.80 11.12 -18.21
N ARG A 6 -8.57 10.28 -17.54
CA ARG A 6 -8.17 8.97 -16.98
C ARG A 6 -9.12 7.92 -17.54
N ASP A 7 -8.74 7.32 -18.65
CA ASP A 7 -9.56 6.46 -19.51
C ASP A 7 -9.16 4.98 -19.46
N VAL A 8 -8.00 4.65 -18.86
CA VAL A 8 -7.56 3.25 -18.66
C VAL A 8 -8.12 2.69 -17.34
N PRO A 9 -8.95 1.63 -17.37
CA PRO A 9 -9.42 0.96 -16.16
C PRO A 9 -8.35 0.02 -15.59
N VAL A 10 -8.29 -0.09 -14.26
CA VAL A 10 -7.50 -1.10 -13.54
C VAL A 10 -8.44 -1.84 -12.61
N LEU A 11 -8.43 -3.17 -12.68
CA LEU A 11 -9.28 -4.04 -11.88
C LEU A 11 -8.52 -4.46 -10.61
N PHE A 12 -9.16 -4.32 -9.46
CA PHE A 12 -8.55 -4.57 -8.15
C PHE A 12 -9.49 -5.42 -7.31
N TRP A 13 -9.19 -6.71 -7.22
CA TRP A 13 -9.94 -7.67 -6.42
C TRP A 13 -9.32 -7.75 -5.03
N VAL A 14 -10.17 -7.73 -4.02
CA VAL A 14 -9.80 -7.81 -2.60
C VAL A 14 -10.82 -8.67 -1.86
N SER A 15 -10.40 -9.24 -0.74
CA SER A 15 -11.30 -9.83 0.24
C SER A 15 -12.12 -8.75 0.97
N ALA A 16 -13.15 -9.17 1.70
CA ALA A 16 -13.93 -8.27 2.55
C ALA A 16 -13.07 -7.62 3.64
N GLU A 17 -12.17 -8.39 4.26
CA GLU A 17 -11.25 -7.93 5.30
C GLU A 17 -10.25 -6.89 4.75
N GLU A 18 -9.72 -7.13 3.56
CA GLU A 18 -8.82 -6.19 2.89
C GLU A 18 -9.53 -4.87 2.54
N LEU A 19 -10.80 -4.95 2.12
CA LEU A 19 -11.60 -3.75 1.83
C LEU A 19 -11.86 -2.91 3.09
N GLU A 20 -12.15 -3.54 4.22
CA GLU A 20 -12.31 -2.84 5.50
C GLU A 20 -11.02 -2.14 5.93
N LEU A 21 -9.89 -2.81 5.81
CA LEU A 21 -8.58 -2.22 6.11
C LEU A 21 -8.26 -1.04 5.19
N ILE A 22 -8.62 -1.13 3.90
CA ILE A 22 -8.47 -0.02 2.95
C ILE A 22 -9.33 1.17 3.40
N HIS A 23 -10.58 0.95 3.79
CA HIS A 23 -11.46 2.02 4.28
C HIS A 23 -10.95 2.67 5.56
N GLN A 24 -10.42 1.89 6.51
CA GLN A 24 -9.82 2.44 7.72
C GLN A 24 -8.61 3.33 7.39
N LYS A 25 -7.74 2.90 6.48
CA LYS A 25 -6.59 3.72 6.04
C LYS A 25 -7.03 4.96 5.26
N MET A 26 -8.11 4.85 4.48
CA MET A 26 -8.72 6.01 3.80
C MET A 26 -9.22 7.06 4.79
N GLN A 27 -9.89 6.64 5.87
CA GLN A 27 -10.32 7.55 6.93
C GLN A 27 -9.12 8.22 7.62
N GLN A 28 -8.06 7.47 7.91
CA GLN A 28 -6.83 8.03 8.48
C GLN A 28 -6.14 9.02 7.53
N TYR A 29 -6.20 8.76 6.22
CA TYR A 29 -5.66 9.66 5.20
C TYR A 29 -6.57 10.89 4.94
N GLY A 30 -7.84 10.83 5.35
CA GLY A 30 -8.82 11.91 5.15
C GLY A 30 -9.43 11.95 3.76
N THR A 31 -9.65 10.80 3.11
CA THR A 31 -10.29 10.73 1.78
C THR A 31 -11.47 9.77 1.78
N GLU A 32 -12.53 10.17 1.09
CA GLU A 32 -13.70 9.31 0.84
C GLU A 32 -13.67 8.68 -0.56
N ASN A 33 -12.76 9.13 -1.43
CA ASN A 33 -12.65 8.65 -2.81
C ASN A 33 -11.64 7.51 -2.92
N LEU A 34 -12.16 6.29 -3.07
CA LEU A 34 -11.35 5.07 -3.22
C LEU A 34 -10.37 5.14 -4.39
N SER A 35 -10.83 5.60 -5.57
CA SER A 35 -9.97 5.71 -6.75
C SER A 35 -8.86 6.76 -6.59
N ALA A 36 -9.11 7.82 -5.81
CA ALA A 36 -8.08 8.80 -5.48
C ALA A 36 -7.06 8.21 -4.50
N TYR A 37 -7.53 7.52 -3.46
CA TYR A 37 -6.70 6.85 -2.47
C TYR A 37 -5.79 5.79 -3.10
N LEU A 38 -6.36 4.85 -3.87
CA LEU A 38 -5.59 3.78 -4.53
C LEU A 38 -4.57 4.36 -5.50
N ARG A 39 -4.91 5.43 -6.24
CA ARG A 39 -3.96 6.09 -7.14
C ARG A 39 -2.84 6.78 -6.37
N LYS A 40 -3.15 7.46 -5.26
CA LYS A 40 -2.13 8.07 -4.39
C LYS A 40 -1.17 7.00 -3.87
N MET A 41 -1.69 5.87 -3.41
CA MET A 41 -0.88 4.75 -2.92
C MET A 41 -0.05 4.09 -4.04
N ALA A 42 -0.59 3.96 -5.24
CA ALA A 42 0.13 3.36 -6.36
C ALA A 42 1.20 4.28 -6.98
N LEU A 43 1.02 5.61 -6.91
CA LEU A 43 1.96 6.59 -7.47
C LEU A 43 3.01 7.04 -6.46
N ASP A 44 2.59 7.35 -5.23
CA ASP A 44 3.43 7.97 -4.21
C ASP A 44 3.78 7.03 -3.06
N GLY A 45 3.14 5.86 -2.98
CA GLY A 45 3.46 4.86 -1.98
C GLY A 45 4.87 4.30 -2.22
N TYR A 46 5.70 4.31 -1.19
CA TYR A 46 7.00 3.66 -1.23
C TYR A 46 6.84 2.17 -0.91
N VAL A 47 7.33 1.31 -1.80
CA VAL A 47 7.48 -0.12 -1.52
C VAL A 47 8.86 -0.33 -0.89
N VAL A 48 8.90 -0.43 0.44
CA VAL A 48 10.14 -0.70 1.17
C VAL A 48 10.41 -2.20 1.16
N LYS A 49 11.32 -2.64 0.29
CA LYS A 49 11.87 -4.01 0.33
C LYS A 49 13.17 -3.99 1.12
N LEU A 50 13.08 -4.26 2.42
CA LEU A 50 14.23 -4.36 3.32
C LEU A 50 14.95 -5.69 3.11
N GLU A 51 15.93 -5.72 2.21
CA GLU A 51 16.95 -6.78 2.15
C GLU A 51 18.10 -6.37 3.06
N LEU A 52 18.06 -6.78 4.33
CA LEU A 52 19.10 -6.50 5.32
C LEU A 52 19.76 -7.80 5.80
N PRO A 53 20.64 -8.42 4.98
CA PRO A 53 21.34 -9.65 5.35
C PRO A 53 22.23 -9.44 6.59
N GLU A 54 22.85 -8.27 6.72
CA GLU A 54 23.74 -7.91 7.83
C GLU A 54 22.98 -7.79 9.17
N LEU A 55 21.74 -7.29 9.13
CA LEU A 55 20.89 -7.19 10.32
C LEU A 55 20.49 -8.60 10.82
N LYS A 56 20.36 -9.56 9.90
CA LYS A 56 20.10 -10.97 10.22
C LYS A 56 21.28 -11.62 10.94
N GLU A 57 22.52 -11.32 10.52
CA GLU A 57 23.73 -11.76 11.20
C GLU A 57 23.89 -11.11 12.59
N LEU A 58 23.64 -9.81 12.69
CA LEU A 58 23.70 -9.09 13.96
C LEU A 58 22.72 -9.68 14.99
N VAL A 59 21.47 -9.92 14.59
CA VAL A 59 20.46 -10.58 15.44
C VAL A 59 20.88 -12.02 15.79
N SER A 60 21.52 -12.73 14.86
CA SER A 60 22.01 -14.08 15.10
C SER A 60 23.17 -14.14 16.11
N LEU A 61 24.04 -13.13 16.11
CA LEU A 61 25.12 -13.00 17.07
C LEU A 61 24.59 -12.64 18.47
N MET A 62 23.62 -11.71 18.55
CA MET A 62 22.97 -11.33 19.82
C MET A 62 22.17 -12.46 20.47
N ARG A 63 21.72 -13.46 19.71
CA ARG A 63 21.00 -14.64 20.24
C ARG A 63 21.93 -15.76 20.76
N ARG A 64 23.24 -15.68 20.46
CA ARG A 64 24.23 -16.70 20.83
C ARG A 64 25.05 -16.32 22.07
N SER A 65 24.92 -15.09 22.55
CA SER A 65 25.40 -14.60 23.86
C SER A 65 24.35 -14.79 24.94
#